data_AF-A0AAE7KYQ0-F1
#
_entry.id   AF-A0AAE7KYQ0-F1
#
_cell.length_a   1.000
_cell.length_b   1.000
_cell.length_c   1.000
_cell.angle_alpha   90.00
_cell.angle_beta   90.00
_cell.angle_gamma   90.00
#
_symmetry.space_group_name_H-M   'P 1'
#
loop_
_entity.id
_entity.type
_entity.pdbx_description
1 polymer ?
#
loop_
_entity_poly.entity_id
_entity_poly.type
_entity_poly.pdbx_seq_one_letter_code
_entity_poly.pdbx_strand_id
1 'polypeptide(L)'
;MTQTLHTVAVIGGGTMGAGIVEVAASAGHSVLLYDISADAITRAIDGIAQRLDSRISRGKISAEQAQMLLARITPATELNQLADAQLVIEAASERLEIKQALFSQLAEICSPSTLLTSNTSSISITAIAAGIKHPERVAGLHFFNPAPVMKLVEVVSGLATSAEVVEQLCQCVSTWGKQPVRCRSTPGFIVNRVARPFYAEAWRALEEQVATSEVIDAALRDGGGFPMGPLALTDLIGQDVNFAVTCSVFNAFWQDRRFLPSLLQQELAIAGRLGKKSGHGVYRWPVEAQPELALAAVPAQCGAKNIKRDVVTELDDVLLLETTGETALALSVQHNRPVVVYDYAAGGTVVLASAATNSQAATDKAVYFFQQQGKKVLRIADYPGLLVWRTVAMLANEALDALQKGVASAEDIDTAMRLGVNYPHGPIAWGETLGWGRVLRLLENLQQHYGEERYRPSALLREKALLEMRHE
;
A
#
# COMPACT_ATOMS: atom_id res chain seq x y z
N MET A 1 -7.73 31.85 15.91
CA MET A 1 -6.28 32.16 15.95
C MET A 1 -5.56 30.82 15.97
N THR A 2 -4.68 30.53 15.02
CA THR A 2 -3.94 29.25 14.99
C THR A 2 -2.93 29.23 16.14
N GLN A 3 -3.18 28.38 17.13
CA GLN A 3 -2.30 28.21 18.28
C GLN A 3 -0.99 27.59 17.80
N THR A 4 0.13 28.25 18.02
CA THR A 4 1.44 27.77 17.57
C THR A 4 1.89 26.63 18.49
N LEU A 5 2.02 25.42 17.94
CA LEU A 5 2.53 24.25 18.65
C LEU A 5 4.06 24.36 18.72
N HIS A 6 4.60 24.78 19.85
CA HIS A 6 6.04 24.92 20.10
C HIS A 6 6.68 23.64 20.65
N THR A 7 6.00 22.96 21.58
CA THR A 7 6.49 21.77 22.27
C THR A 7 5.68 20.53 21.85
N VAL A 8 6.39 19.53 21.34
CA VAL A 8 5.84 18.23 20.93
C VAL A 8 6.38 17.15 21.85
N ALA A 9 5.52 16.33 22.43
CA ALA A 9 5.92 15.12 23.13
C ALA A 9 5.76 13.91 22.22
N VAL A 10 6.76 13.03 22.18
CA VAL A 10 6.70 11.75 21.49
C VAL A 10 6.90 10.64 22.51
N ILE A 11 5.97 9.69 22.54
CA ILE A 11 5.99 8.56 23.48
C ILE A 11 6.40 7.29 22.73
N GLY A 12 7.52 6.70 23.13
CA GLY A 12 8.11 5.49 22.56
C GLY A 12 9.43 5.78 21.82
N GLY A 13 10.53 5.16 22.27
CA GLY A 13 11.87 5.24 21.68
C GLY A 13 12.14 4.22 20.57
N GLY A 14 11.09 3.59 20.02
CA GLY A 14 11.20 2.65 18.90
C GLY A 14 11.48 3.33 17.55
N THR A 15 11.54 2.55 16.48
CA THR A 15 11.86 3.04 15.12
C THR A 15 10.96 4.19 14.67
N MET A 16 9.63 4.06 14.85
CA MET A 16 8.68 5.10 14.45
C MET A 16 8.79 6.34 15.34
N GLY A 17 8.83 6.17 16.66
CA GLY A 17 8.97 7.29 17.59
C GLY A 17 10.25 8.10 17.36
N ALA A 18 11.40 7.45 17.21
CA ALA A 18 12.66 8.12 16.86
C ALA A 18 12.59 8.86 15.52
N GLY A 19 11.90 8.30 14.53
CA GLY A 19 11.66 8.97 13.25
C GLY A 19 10.74 10.18 13.36
N ILE A 20 9.70 10.12 14.18
CA ILE A 20 8.77 11.22 14.43
C ILE A 20 9.46 12.35 15.21
N VAL A 21 10.29 12.01 16.21
CA VAL A 21 11.16 12.97 16.91
C VAL A 21 12.04 13.72 15.93
N GLU A 22 12.72 13.01 15.03
CA GLU A 22 13.59 13.62 14.01
C GLU A 22 12.81 14.59 13.11
N VAL A 23 11.59 14.24 12.69
CA VAL A 23 10.72 15.11 11.88
C VAL A 23 10.32 16.37 12.65
N ALA A 24 9.80 16.23 13.87
CA ALA A 24 9.35 17.37 14.67
C ALA A 24 10.52 18.32 15.03
N ALA A 25 11.67 17.78 15.44
CA ALA A 25 12.85 18.58 15.76
C ALA A 25 13.43 19.30 14.51
N SER A 26 13.39 18.65 13.35
CA SER A 26 13.79 19.27 12.07
C SER A 26 12.89 20.42 11.68
N ALA A 27 11.60 20.34 12.01
CA ALA A 27 10.62 21.41 11.77
C ALA A 27 10.70 22.57 12.78
N GLY A 28 11.61 22.48 13.77
CA GLY A 28 11.89 23.57 14.71
C GLY A 28 11.23 23.44 16.07
N HIS A 29 10.52 22.34 16.35
CA HIS A 29 9.86 22.12 17.63
C HIS A 29 10.83 21.71 18.72
N SER A 30 10.58 22.13 19.96
CA SER A 30 11.16 21.48 21.14
C SER A 30 10.47 20.12 21.31
N VAL A 31 11.25 19.04 21.40
CA VAL A 31 10.70 17.67 21.42
C VAL A 31 11.05 16.99 22.73
N LEU A 32 10.03 16.57 23.47
CA LEU A 32 10.15 15.72 24.65
C LEU A 32 10.03 14.26 24.21
N LEU A 33 11.10 13.48 24.33
CA LEU A 33 11.06 12.04 24.04
C LEU A 33 10.90 11.26 25.35
N TYR A 34 9.75 10.61 25.51
CA TYR A 34 9.45 9.75 26.66
C TYR A 34 9.47 8.27 26.27
N ASP A 35 10.08 7.44 27.12
CA ASP A 35 9.94 5.99 27.13
C ASP A 35 10.07 5.49 28.57
N ILE A 36 9.45 4.35 28.89
CA ILE A 36 9.64 3.69 30.20
C ILE A 36 11.08 3.21 30.40
N SER A 37 11.83 3.00 29.32
CA SER A 37 13.23 2.60 29.33
C SER A 37 14.14 3.78 28.98
N ALA A 38 14.92 4.25 29.93
CA ALA A 38 15.96 5.26 29.69
C ALA A 38 16.97 4.83 28.61
N ASP A 39 17.27 3.54 28.52
CA ASP A 39 18.12 2.99 27.46
C ASP A 39 17.47 3.12 26.07
N ALA A 40 16.14 2.98 25.98
CA ALA A 40 15.43 3.17 24.71
C ALA A 40 15.50 4.63 24.25
N ILE A 41 15.36 5.59 25.17
CA ILE A 41 15.54 7.03 24.89
C ILE A 41 16.95 7.29 24.37
N THR A 42 17.97 6.79 25.08
CA THR A 42 19.38 6.97 24.70
C THR A 42 19.65 6.38 23.31
N ARG A 43 19.24 5.14 23.06
CA ARG A 43 19.39 4.48 21.75
C ARG A 43 18.68 5.24 20.62
N ALA A 44 17.49 5.80 20.89
CA ALA A 44 16.74 6.57 19.91
C ALA A 44 17.50 7.86 19.52
N ILE A 45 18.00 8.61 20.51
CA ILE A 45 18.76 9.85 20.30
C ILE A 45 20.08 9.55 19.56
N ASP A 46 20.83 8.53 20.01
CA ASP A 46 22.06 8.10 19.35
C ASP A 46 21.81 7.67 17.90
N GLY A 47 20.72 6.93 17.66
CA GLY A 47 20.32 6.53 16.32
C GLY A 47 19.94 7.72 15.42
N ILE A 48 19.33 8.77 15.96
CA ILE A 48 19.08 10.03 15.24
C ILE A 48 20.41 10.70 14.90
N ALA A 49 21.32 10.84 15.87
CA ALA A 49 22.64 11.44 15.67
C ALA A 49 23.44 10.73 14.56
N GLN A 50 23.50 9.39 14.59
CA GLN A 50 24.17 8.59 13.56
C GLN A 50 23.60 8.80 12.15
N ARG A 51 22.27 8.90 12.02
CA ARG A 51 21.62 9.21 10.74
C ARG A 51 21.96 10.61 10.25
N LEU A 52 22.02 11.59 11.16
CA LEU A 52 22.42 12.96 10.83
C LEU A 52 23.88 13.02 10.39
N ASP A 53 24.80 12.30 11.04
CA ASP A 53 26.21 12.21 10.62
C ASP A 53 26.35 11.64 9.20
N SER A 54 25.57 10.60 8.89
CA SER A 54 25.47 10.06 7.53
C SER A 54 24.94 11.09 6.52
N ARG A 55 24.06 12.01 6.94
CA ARG A 55 23.56 13.08 6.07
C ARG A 55 24.57 14.21 5.91
N ILE A 56 25.34 14.54 6.96
CA ILE A 56 26.44 15.51 6.91
C ILE A 56 27.51 15.04 5.94
N SER A 57 27.97 13.79 6.07
CA SER A 57 28.99 13.20 5.17
C SER A 57 28.55 13.16 3.70
N ARG A 58 27.23 13.11 3.43
CA ARG A 58 26.65 13.20 2.09
C ARG A 58 26.29 14.63 1.65
N GLY A 59 26.63 15.66 2.44
CA GLY A 59 26.34 17.07 2.15
C GLY A 59 24.86 17.43 2.11
N LYS A 60 23.98 16.65 2.78
CA LYS A 60 22.53 16.86 2.80
C LYS A 60 22.04 17.78 3.92
N ILE A 61 22.87 18.06 4.92
CA ILE A 61 22.61 18.96 6.04
C ILE A 61 23.96 19.48 6.57
N SER A 62 24.03 20.69 7.13
CA SER A 62 25.24 21.20 7.78
C SER A 62 25.42 20.62 9.19
N ALA A 63 26.65 20.63 9.72
CA ALA A 63 26.93 20.22 11.09
C ALA A 63 26.19 21.09 12.13
N GLU A 64 26.11 22.40 11.88
CA GLU A 64 25.37 23.35 12.72
C GLU A 64 23.87 23.01 12.75
N GLN A 65 23.26 22.75 11.59
CA GLN A 65 21.85 22.36 11.50
C GLN A 65 21.56 21.06 12.24
N ALA A 66 22.44 20.06 12.14
CA ALA A 66 22.31 18.81 12.88
C ALA A 66 22.43 19.01 14.39
N GLN A 67 23.38 19.84 14.84
CA GLN A 67 23.55 20.17 16.26
C GLN A 67 22.33 20.90 16.82
N MET A 68 21.77 21.87 16.08
CA MET A 68 20.53 22.55 16.49
C MET A 68 19.33 21.61 16.58
N LEU A 69 19.23 20.63 15.66
CA LEU A 69 18.17 19.63 15.71
C LEU A 69 18.29 18.77 16.97
N LEU A 70 19.48 18.23 17.25
CA LEU A 70 19.71 17.41 18.44
C LEU A 70 19.48 18.21 19.73
N ALA A 71 19.86 19.48 19.77
CA ALA A 71 19.64 20.37 20.91
C ALA A 71 18.16 20.64 21.23
N ARG A 72 17.23 20.35 20.29
CA ARG A 72 15.79 20.45 20.53
C ARG A 72 15.21 19.19 21.18
N ILE A 73 15.95 18.08 21.21
CA ILE A 73 15.46 16.81 21.75
C ILE A 73 15.84 16.73 23.22
N THR A 74 14.83 16.75 24.09
CA THR A 74 15.00 16.60 25.53
C THR A 74 14.45 15.24 25.96
N PRO A 75 15.25 14.40 26.65
CA PRO A 75 14.75 13.15 27.21
C PRO A 75 13.79 13.43 28.36
N ALA A 76 12.66 12.71 28.41
CA ALA A 76 11.71 12.73 29.50
C ALA A 76 11.61 11.33 30.12
N THR A 77 11.82 11.21 31.43
CA THR A 77 11.80 9.93 32.17
C THR A 77 10.50 9.72 32.92
N GLU A 78 9.66 10.75 33.04
CA GLU A 78 8.37 10.70 33.73
C GLU A 78 7.28 11.37 32.88
N LEU A 79 6.08 10.81 32.88
CA LEU A 79 4.95 11.36 32.12
C LEU A 79 4.57 12.78 32.54
N ASN A 80 4.76 13.14 33.81
CA ASN A 80 4.46 14.50 34.31
C ASN A 80 5.30 15.59 33.63
N GLN A 81 6.46 15.24 33.08
CA GLN A 81 7.30 16.18 32.33
C GLN A 81 6.67 16.58 31.00
N LEU A 82 5.62 15.88 30.55
CA LEU A 82 4.91 16.16 29.31
C LEU A 82 3.75 17.16 29.47
N ALA A 83 3.48 17.65 30.69
CA ALA A 83 2.30 18.48 31.00
C ALA A 83 2.18 19.73 30.13
N ASP A 84 3.31 20.35 29.77
CA ASP A 84 3.37 21.57 28.95
C ASP A 84 3.41 21.30 27.43
N ALA A 85 3.38 20.03 27.01
CA ALA A 85 3.31 19.68 25.59
C ALA A 85 1.97 20.13 25.00
N GLN A 86 2.02 20.72 23.81
CA GLN A 86 0.81 21.16 23.10
C GLN A 86 0.31 20.09 22.12
N LEU A 87 1.20 19.19 21.70
CA LEU A 87 0.90 18.01 20.91
C LEU A 87 1.63 16.80 21.51
N VAL A 88 0.91 15.73 21.79
CA VAL A 88 1.47 14.43 22.15
C VAL A 88 1.26 13.46 21.00
N ILE A 89 2.31 12.74 20.60
CA ILE A 89 2.28 11.69 19.57
C ILE A 89 2.73 10.37 20.20
N GLU A 90 1.78 9.46 20.41
CA GLU A 90 2.03 8.14 20.95
C GLU A 90 2.44 7.16 19.84
N ALA A 91 3.59 6.50 20.01
CA ALA A 91 4.15 5.51 19.10
C ALA A 91 4.83 4.35 19.87
N ALA A 92 4.15 3.86 20.91
CA ALA A 92 4.63 2.81 21.81
C ALA A 92 3.89 1.48 21.56
N SER A 93 3.35 0.85 22.61
CA SER A 93 2.73 -0.48 22.52
C SER A 93 1.44 -0.47 21.68
N GLU A 94 1.32 -1.42 20.76
CA GLU A 94 0.13 -1.66 19.95
C GLU A 94 -0.89 -2.57 20.67
N ARG A 95 -1.21 -2.23 21.93
CA ARG A 95 -2.23 -2.93 22.76
C ARG A 95 -3.25 -1.93 23.25
N LEU A 96 -4.54 -2.20 23.03
CA LEU A 96 -5.62 -1.25 23.31
C LEU A 96 -5.65 -0.84 24.79
N GLU A 97 -5.53 -1.78 25.71
CA GLU A 97 -5.65 -1.51 27.15
C GLU A 97 -4.49 -0.62 27.64
N ILE A 98 -3.30 -0.82 27.09
CA ILE A 98 -2.12 0.01 27.40
C ILE A 98 -2.32 1.43 26.87
N LYS A 99 -2.82 1.59 25.64
CA LYS A 99 -3.09 2.91 25.06
C LYS A 99 -4.19 3.63 25.83
N GLN A 100 -5.27 2.96 26.21
CA GLN A 100 -6.34 3.56 27.02
C GLN A 100 -5.80 4.06 28.36
N ALA A 101 -5.06 3.23 29.09
CA ALA A 101 -4.46 3.64 30.36
C ALA A 101 -3.53 4.85 30.21
N LEU A 102 -2.67 4.83 29.18
CA LEU A 102 -1.75 5.93 28.88
C LEU A 102 -2.50 7.23 28.53
N PHE A 103 -3.50 7.15 27.65
CA PHE A 103 -4.26 8.34 27.24
C PHE A 103 -5.13 8.90 28.38
N SER A 104 -5.64 8.05 29.29
CA SER A 104 -6.29 8.51 30.53
C SER A 104 -5.33 9.31 31.42
N GLN A 105 -4.10 8.82 31.63
CA GLN A 105 -3.08 9.56 32.39
C GLN A 105 -2.71 10.88 31.73
N LEU A 106 -2.46 10.87 30.40
CA LEU A 106 -2.16 12.10 29.65
C LEU A 106 -3.30 13.12 29.70
N ALA A 107 -4.55 12.66 29.74
CA ALA A 107 -5.70 13.55 29.85
C ALA A 107 -5.79 14.27 31.21
N GLU A 108 -5.22 13.68 32.27
CA GLU A 108 -5.11 14.30 33.59
C GLU A 108 -3.88 15.21 33.72
N ILE A 109 -2.76 14.79 33.12
CA ILE A 109 -1.46 15.49 33.20
C ILE A 109 -1.43 16.73 32.31
N CYS A 110 -1.87 16.61 31.06
CA CYS A 110 -1.74 17.67 30.07
C CYS A 110 -2.91 18.65 30.14
N SER A 111 -2.64 19.92 29.80
CA SER A 111 -3.67 20.96 29.64
C SER A 111 -4.86 20.44 28.82
N PRO A 112 -6.13 20.80 29.13
CA PRO A 112 -7.30 20.44 28.32
C PRO A 112 -7.23 20.84 26.83
N SER A 113 -6.36 21.81 26.48
CA SER A 113 -6.13 22.22 25.10
C SER A 113 -5.07 21.40 24.36
N THR A 114 -4.32 20.52 25.05
CA THR A 114 -3.29 19.68 24.43
C THR A 114 -3.92 18.67 23.48
N LEU A 115 -3.37 18.57 22.27
CA LEU A 115 -3.75 17.57 21.27
C LEU A 115 -3.13 16.22 21.64
N LEU A 116 -3.93 15.17 21.68
CA LEU A 116 -3.48 13.82 22.03
C LEU A 116 -3.62 12.92 20.81
N THR A 117 -2.51 12.47 20.24
CA THR A 117 -2.52 11.69 19.01
C THR A 117 -1.81 10.35 19.13
N SER A 118 -2.23 9.36 18.34
CA SER A 118 -1.58 8.05 18.24
C SER A 118 -1.14 7.77 16.80
N ASN A 119 0.06 7.20 16.67
CA ASN A 119 0.62 6.64 15.43
C ASN A 119 0.14 5.19 15.17
N THR A 120 -0.83 4.68 15.92
CA THR A 120 -1.38 3.33 15.71
C THR A 120 -1.77 3.11 14.24
N SER A 121 -1.57 1.89 13.74
CA SER A 121 -1.95 1.49 12.38
C SER A 121 -3.20 0.60 12.36
N SER A 122 -3.70 0.18 13.53
CA SER A 122 -4.66 -0.91 13.67
C SER A 122 -5.72 -0.71 14.75
N ILE A 123 -5.45 0.11 15.77
CA ILE A 123 -6.38 0.35 16.88
C ILE A 123 -7.30 1.52 16.57
N SER A 124 -8.59 1.37 16.88
CA SER A 124 -9.60 2.41 16.71
C SER A 124 -9.30 3.63 17.59
N ILE A 125 -9.24 4.81 16.97
CA ILE A 125 -9.09 6.10 17.68
C ILE A 125 -10.28 6.34 18.61
N THR A 126 -11.48 5.91 18.22
CA THR A 126 -12.67 5.97 19.08
C THR A 126 -12.50 5.13 20.35
N ALA A 127 -11.86 3.96 20.23
CA ALA A 127 -11.60 3.10 21.39
C ALA A 127 -10.54 3.70 22.30
N ILE A 128 -9.50 4.32 21.75
CA ILE A 128 -8.47 5.04 22.52
C ILE A 128 -9.09 6.23 23.27
N ALA A 129 -9.98 6.99 22.61
CA ALA A 129 -10.63 8.16 23.20
C ALA A 129 -11.71 7.82 24.23
N ALA A 130 -12.11 6.55 24.36
CA ALA A 130 -13.19 6.14 25.24
C ALA A 130 -12.85 6.40 26.72
N GLY A 131 -13.76 7.05 27.45
CA GLY A 131 -13.58 7.36 28.87
C GLY A 131 -12.71 8.59 29.17
N ILE A 132 -12.17 9.26 28.15
CA ILE A 132 -11.42 10.51 28.31
C ILE A 132 -12.41 11.67 28.41
N LYS A 133 -12.16 12.61 29.34
CA LYS A 133 -13.05 13.76 29.61
C LYS A 133 -13.23 14.72 28.42
N HIS A 134 -12.15 14.92 27.66
CA HIS A 134 -12.11 15.79 26.48
C HIS A 134 -11.71 14.96 25.24
N PRO A 135 -12.60 14.07 24.75
CA PRO A 135 -12.27 13.15 23.66
C PRO A 135 -12.15 13.85 22.29
N GLU A 136 -12.64 15.08 22.16
CA GLU A 136 -12.62 15.87 20.94
C GLU A 136 -11.22 16.25 20.45
N ARG A 137 -10.24 16.25 21.35
CA ARG A 137 -8.81 16.52 21.07
C ARG A 137 -7.98 15.27 20.78
N VAL A 138 -8.62 14.10 20.77
CA VAL A 138 -7.96 12.81 20.51
C VAL A 138 -8.09 12.47 19.03
N ALA A 139 -6.97 12.18 18.37
CA ALA A 139 -6.94 11.85 16.94
C ALA A 139 -5.87 10.79 16.63
N GLY A 140 -5.88 10.24 15.41
CA GLY A 140 -4.73 9.53 14.87
C GLY A 140 -3.83 10.47 14.07
N LEU A 141 -2.52 10.27 14.19
CA LEU A 141 -1.51 10.97 13.39
C LEU A 141 -0.51 9.91 12.89
N HIS A 142 -0.92 9.20 11.85
CA HIS A 142 -0.27 7.96 11.41
C HIS A 142 0.79 8.25 10.33
N PHE A 143 2.05 8.13 10.73
CA PHE A 143 3.24 8.23 9.89
C PHE A 143 3.61 6.87 9.31
N PHE A 144 4.33 6.89 8.18
CA PHE A 144 4.79 5.69 7.48
C PHE A 144 6.29 5.48 7.63
N ASN A 145 6.72 4.23 7.78
CA ASN A 145 8.13 3.90 7.99
C ASN A 145 8.96 4.02 6.68
N PRO A 146 10.13 4.69 6.68
CA PRO A 146 10.67 5.55 7.74
C PRO A 146 10.05 6.95 7.76
N ALA A 147 9.64 7.42 8.94
CA ALA A 147 8.91 8.69 9.09
C ALA A 147 9.64 9.92 8.50
N PRO A 148 10.99 10.07 8.57
CA PRO A 148 11.68 11.20 7.94
C PRO A 148 11.62 11.19 6.40
N VAL A 149 11.48 10.01 5.78
CA VAL A 149 11.52 9.82 4.32
C VAL A 149 10.12 9.87 3.72
N MET A 150 9.17 9.19 4.34
CA MET A 150 7.81 9.08 3.82
C MET A 150 7.08 10.42 3.96
N LYS A 151 6.41 10.85 2.89
CA LYS A 151 5.74 12.16 2.83
C LYS A 151 4.35 12.16 3.45
N LEU A 152 3.65 11.04 3.40
CA LEU A 152 2.27 10.93 3.83
C LEU A 152 2.13 10.90 5.36
N VAL A 153 1.09 11.55 5.87
CA VAL A 153 0.56 11.31 7.22
C VAL A 153 -0.97 11.18 7.12
N GLU A 154 -1.54 10.11 7.66
CA GLU A 154 -3.00 10.00 7.79
C GLU A 154 -3.46 10.68 9.08
N VAL A 155 -4.30 11.71 8.96
CA VAL A 155 -4.94 12.40 10.08
C VAL A 155 -6.31 11.75 10.30
N VAL A 156 -6.40 10.98 11.38
CA VAL A 156 -7.51 10.04 11.60
C VAL A 156 -8.50 10.58 12.63
N SER A 157 -9.75 10.77 12.23
CA SER A 157 -10.83 11.15 13.14
C SER A 157 -11.45 9.94 13.82
N GLY A 158 -11.39 9.91 15.14
CA GLY A 158 -12.30 9.11 15.96
C GLY A 158 -13.72 9.70 15.93
N LEU A 159 -14.66 9.04 16.61
CA LEU A 159 -16.07 9.47 16.62
C LEU A 159 -16.27 10.88 17.20
N ALA A 160 -15.47 11.25 18.21
CA ALA A 160 -15.60 12.51 18.92
C ALA A 160 -14.64 13.61 18.42
N THR A 161 -13.63 13.27 17.61
CA THR A 161 -12.59 14.20 17.18
C THR A 161 -13.19 15.42 16.50
N SER A 162 -12.84 16.63 16.96
CA SER A 162 -13.37 17.86 16.38
C SER A 162 -12.72 18.17 15.03
N ALA A 163 -13.48 18.83 14.14
CA ALA A 163 -12.94 19.29 12.86
C ALA A 163 -11.81 20.31 13.05
N GLU A 164 -11.87 21.14 14.09
CA GLU A 164 -10.80 22.10 14.41
C GLU A 164 -9.47 21.38 14.72
N VAL A 165 -9.51 20.30 15.49
CA VAL A 165 -8.32 19.48 15.79
C VAL A 165 -7.75 18.85 14.54
N VAL A 166 -8.60 18.34 13.63
CA VAL A 166 -8.16 17.81 12.33
C VAL A 166 -7.44 18.87 11.52
N GLU A 167 -7.99 20.09 11.43
CA GLU A 167 -7.35 21.19 10.70
C GLU A 167 -6.03 21.64 11.33
N GLN A 168 -5.97 21.74 12.66
CA GLN A 168 -4.72 22.04 13.37
C GLN A 168 -3.63 20.99 13.09
N LEU A 169 -3.98 19.70 13.12
CA LEU A 169 -3.05 18.61 12.82
C LEU A 169 -2.61 18.62 11.36
N CYS A 170 -3.54 18.82 10.42
CA CYS A 170 -3.23 18.93 8.99
C CYS A 170 -2.26 20.10 8.73
N GLN A 171 -2.53 21.27 9.30
CA GLN A 171 -1.65 22.42 9.17
C GLN A 171 -0.29 22.14 9.79
N CYS A 172 -0.25 21.54 10.99
CA CYS A 172 0.99 21.21 11.69
C CYS A 172 1.88 20.28 10.86
N VAL A 173 1.38 19.14 10.38
CA VAL A 173 2.24 18.22 9.61
C VAL A 173 2.59 18.79 8.23
N SER A 174 1.75 19.66 7.66
CA SER A 174 2.09 20.39 6.43
C SER A 174 3.31 21.29 6.62
N THR A 175 3.42 22.00 7.76
CA THR A 175 4.63 22.81 8.05
C THR A 175 5.86 21.94 8.30
N TRP A 176 5.69 20.66 8.61
CA TRP A 176 6.79 19.68 8.73
C TRP A 176 7.24 19.12 7.37
N GLY A 177 6.68 19.61 6.27
CA GLY A 177 6.94 19.11 4.92
C GLY A 177 6.28 17.76 4.62
N LYS A 178 5.25 17.40 5.39
CA LYS A 178 4.40 16.23 5.12
C LYS A 178 3.16 16.62 4.34
N GLN A 179 2.52 15.62 3.75
CA GLN A 179 1.23 15.75 3.08
C GLN A 179 0.17 15.05 3.95
N PRO A 180 -0.70 15.78 4.66
CA PRO A 180 -1.80 15.17 5.39
C PRO A 180 -2.87 14.67 4.42
N VAL A 181 -3.50 13.56 4.77
CA VAL A 181 -4.78 13.11 4.20
C VAL A 181 -5.76 12.85 5.35
N ARG A 182 -7.04 13.17 5.16
CA ARG A 182 -8.05 13.03 6.21
C ARG A 182 -8.77 11.69 6.05
N CYS A 183 -8.93 10.95 7.14
CA CYS A 183 -9.78 9.75 7.12
C CYS A 183 -10.48 9.49 8.44
N ARG A 184 -11.56 8.71 8.39
CA ARG A 184 -12.24 8.20 9.59
C ARG A 184 -11.50 7.00 10.16
N SER A 185 -11.65 6.79 11.47
CA SER A 185 -11.12 5.64 12.21
C SER A 185 -11.86 4.34 11.85
N THR A 186 -11.65 3.87 10.63
CA THR A 186 -12.10 2.56 10.12
C THR A 186 -10.92 1.61 9.97
N PRO A 187 -11.13 0.28 9.95
CA PRO A 187 -10.02 -0.67 9.95
C PRO A 187 -9.07 -0.47 8.75
N GLY A 188 -7.78 -0.28 9.05
CA GLY A 188 -6.75 -0.06 8.04
C GLY A 188 -6.72 1.34 7.41
N PHE A 189 -7.51 2.28 7.91
CA PHE A 189 -7.58 3.68 7.43
C PHE A 189 -7.73 3.74 5.90
N ILE A 190 -6.83 4.44 5.19
CA ILE A 190 -6.81 4.41 3.73
C ILE A 190 -5.76 3.42 3.25
N VAL A 191 -4.49 3.64 3.58
CA VAL A 191 -3.36 2.93 2.93
C VAL A 191 -3.39 1.44 3.23
N ASN A 192 -3.51 1.05 4.51
CA ASN A 192 -3.46 -0.36 4.88
C ASN A 192 -4.65 -1.13 4.30
N ARG A 193 -5.81 -0.49 4.21
CA ARG A 193 -7.03 -1.05 3.63
C ARG A 193 -6.92 -1.21 2.11
N VAL A 194 -6.69 -0.12 1.38
CA VAL A 194 -6.70 -0.09 -0.09
C VAL A 194 -5.51 -0.85 -0.68
N ALA A 195 -4.40 -0.98 0.04
CA ALA A 195 -3.26 -1.80 -0.41
C ALA A 195 -3.48 -3.31 -0.31
N ARG A 196 -4.49 -3.82 0.43
CA ARG A 196 -4.63 -5.27 0.67
C ARG A 196 -4.67 -6.11 -0.62
N PRO A 197 -5.43 -5.73 -1.67
CA PRO A 197 -5.47 -6.52 -2.90
C PRO A 197 -4.12 -6.67 -3.62
N PHE A 198 -3.20 -5.69 -3.47
CA PHE A 198 -1.87 -5.76 -4.10
C PHE A 198 -1.09 -6.99 -3.65
N TYR A 199 -1.16 -7.31 -2.36
CA TYR A 199 -0.53 -8.51 -1.80
C TYR A 199 -1.40 -9.75 -2.02
N ALA A 200 -2.70 -9.64 -1.76
CA ALA A 200 -3.57 -10.81 -1.72
C ALA A 200 -3.77 -11.47 -3.09
N GLU A 201 -3.83 -10.69 -4.19
CA GLU A 201 -3.91 -11.27 -5.54
C GLU A 201 -2.61 -11.97 -5.94
N ALA A 202 -1.45 -11.46 -5.50
CA ALA A 202 -0.16 -12.11 -5.73
C ALA A 202 -0.02 -13.43 -4.96
N TRP A 203 -0.47 -13.46 -3.71
CA TRP A 203 -0.49 -14.70 -2.92
C TRP A 203 -1.39 -15.76 -3.53
N ARG A 204 -2.57 -15.37 -4.02
CA ARG A 204 -3.47 -16.29 -4.71
C ARG A 204 -2.86 -16.84 -6.00
N ALA A 205 -2.25 -15.97 -6.81
CA ALA A 205 -1.54 -16.41 -8.01
C ALA A 205 -0.38 -17.36 -7.70
N LEU A 206 0.34 -17.13 -6.59
CA LEU A 206 1.44 -17.99 -6.16
C LEU A 206 0.95 -19.35 -5.62
N GLU A 207 -0.15 -19.35 -4.86
CA GLU A 207 -0.80 -20.56 -4.34
C GLU A 207 -1.36 -21.45 -5.46
N GLU A 208 -1.96 -20.83 -6.49
CA GLU A 208 -2.46 -21.52 -7.70
C GLU A 208 -1.34 -21.84 -8.73
N GLN A 209 -0.07 -21.59 -8.38
CA GLN A 209 1.10 -21.84 -9.24
C GLN A 209 1.01 -21.19 -10.63
N VAL A 210 0.37 -20.02 -10.72
CA VAL A 210 0.16 -19.29 -11.99
C VAL A 210 1.49 -18.93 -12.65
N ALA A 211 2.47 -18.54 -11.84
CA ALA A 211 3.84 -18.22 -12.25
C ALA A 211 4.78 -18.28 -11.04
N THR A 212 6.10 -18.19 -11.29
CA THR A 212 7.05 -18.03 -10.19
C THR A 212 6.92 -16.65 -9.55
N SER A 213 7.41 -16.50 -8.31
CA SER A 213 7.39 -15.25 -7.57
C SER A 213 8.04 -14.09 -8.34
N GLU A 214 9.15 -14.36 -9.04
CA GLU A 214 9.87 -13.37 -9.83
C GLU A 214 9.04 -12.87 -11.03
N VAL A 215 8.29 -13.76 -11.68
CA VAL A 215 7.41 -13.41 -12.80
C VAL A 215 6.24 -12.56 -12.32
N ILE A 216 5.63 -12.92 -11.18
CA ILE A 216 4.55 -12.12 -10.57
C ILE A 216 5.08 -10.72 -10.23
N ASP A 217 6.22 -10.64 -9.56
CA ASP A 217 6.81 -9.36 -9.19
C ASP A 217 7.23 -8.52 -10.41
N ALA A 218 7.79 -9.13 -11.45
CA ALA A 218 8.15 -8.44 -12.69
C ALA A 218 6.93 -7.95 -13.47
N ALA A 219 5.83 -8.72 -13.49
CA ALA A 219 4.59 -8.30 -14.11
C ALA A 219 4.05 -7.01 -13.48
N LEU A 220 3.97 -6.97 -12.14
CA LEU A 220 3.44 -5.81 -11.43
C LEU A 220 4.43 -4.63 -11.48
N ARG A 221 5.73 -4.87 -11.31
CA ARG A 221 6.74 -3.80 -11.34
C ARG A 221 6.94 -3.21 -12.74
N ASP A 222 7.27 -4.06 -13.70
CA ASP A 222 7.75 -3.63 -15.03
C ASP A 222 6.60 -3.51 -16.06
N GLY A 223 5.49 -4.22 -15.85
CA GLY A 223 4.26 -4.12 -16.63
C GLY A 223 3.25 -3.13 -16.03
N GLY A 224 2.97 -3.26 -14.73
CA GLY A 224 2.04 -2.40 -13.99
C GLY A 224 2.62 -1.08 -13.49
N GLY A 225 3.94 -0.88 -13.56
CA GLY A 225 4.60 0.38 -13.16
C GLY A 225 4.74 0.57 -11.65
N PHE A 226 4.46 -0.44 -10.83
CA PHE A 226 4.72 -0.36 -9.40
C PHE A 226 6.23 -0.30 -9.14
N PRO A 227 6.71 0.40 -8.09
CA PRO A 227 8.15 0.51 -7.82
C PRO A 227 8.79 -0.82 -7.40
N MET A 228 7.99 -1.75 -6.89
CA MET A 228 8.41 -3.07 -6.45
C MET A 228 7.25 -4.05 -6.61
N GLY A 229 7.57 -5.31 -6.90
CA GLY A 229 6.58 -6.38 -6.92
C GLY A 229 6.06 -6.69 -5.51
N PRO A 230 4.80 -7.16 -5.39
CA PRO A 230 4.15 -7.38 -4.10
C PRO A 230 4.88 -8.39 -3.21
N LEU A 231 5.42 -9.47 -3.76
CA LEU A 231 6.04 -10.54 -2.97
C LEU A 231 7.39 -10.06 -2.40
N ALA A 232 8.23 -9.44 -3.22
CA ALA A 232 9.48 -8.83 -2.77
C ALA A 232 9.24 -7.71 -1.73
N LEU A 233 8.15 -6.95 -1.91
CA LEU A 233 7.77 -5.91 -0.96
C LEU A 233 7.37 -6.52 0.41
N THR A 234 6.63 -7.63 0.44
CA THR A 234 6.33 -8.33 1.70
C THR A 234 7.59 -8.85 2.40
N ASP A 235 8.61 -9.28 1.66
CA ASP A 235 9.90 -9.68 2.22
C ASP A 235 10.70 -8.50 2.80
N LEU A 236 10.55 -7.29 2.25
CA LEU A 236 11.18 -6.08 2.80
C LEU A 236 10.46 -5.54 4.04
N ILE A 237 9.13 -5.58 4.02
CA ILE A 237 8.30 -5.20 5.17
C ILE A 237 8.51 -6.19 6.33
N GLY A 238 8.61 -7.47 5.99
CA GLY A 238 8.60 -8.58 6.92
C GLY A 238 7.29 -9.35 6.82
N GLN A 239 7.37 -10.68 6.62
CA GLN A 239 6.19 -11.51 6.43
C GLN A 239 5.26 -11.48 7.65
N ASP A 240 5.82 -11.52 8.84
CA ASP A 240 5.09 -11.37 10.11
C ASP A 240 4.32 -10.04 10.21
N VAL A 241 4.96 -8.93 9.83
CA VAL A 241 4.36 -7.59 9.91
C VAL A 241 3.24 -7.44 8.87
N ASN A 242 3.52 -7.80 7.61
CA ASN A 242 2.52 -7.68 6.54
C ASN A 242 1.32 -8.62 6.80
N PHE A 243 1.57 -9.86 7.21
CA PHE A 243 0.54 -10.84 7.54
C PHE A 243 -0.31 -10.39 8.74
N ALA A 244 0.32 -9.87 9.81
CA ALA A 244 -0.40 -9.36 10.97
C ALA A 244 -1.36 -8.23 10.60
N VAL A 245 -0.95 -7.30 9.72
CA VAL A 245 -1.82 -6.22 9.21
C VAL A 245 -2.97 -6.79 8.38
N THR A 246 -2.72 -7.78 7.51
CA THR A 246 -3.77 -8.45 6.73
C THR A 246 -4.81 -9.09 7.66
N CYS A 247 -4.36 -9.87 8.66
CA CYS A 247 -5.23 -10.49 9.65
C CYS A 247 -6.00 -9.47 10.50
N SER A 248 -5.36 -8.36 10.87
CA SER A 248 -5.99 -7.27 11.62
C SER A 248 -7.15 -6.65 10.83
N VAL A 249 -6.91 -6.25 9.57
CA VAL A 249 -7.95 -5.71 8.69
C VAL A 249 -9.07 -6.73 8.46
N PHE A 250 -8.71 -7.99 8.16
CA PHE A 250 -9.67 -9.08 7.96
C PHE A 250 -10.60 -9.27 9.17
N ASN A 251 -10.03 -9.37 10.37
CA ASN A 251 -10.82 -9.60 11.57
C ASN A 251 -11.67 -8.39 11.98
N ALA A 252 -11.15 -7.17 11.77
CA ALA A 252 -11.86 -5.94 12.08
C ALA A 252 -13.01 -5.65 11.09
N PHE A 253 -12.99 -6.25 9.90
CA PHE A 253 -14.13 -6.30 8.97
C PHE A 253 -14.98 -7.56 9.13
N TRP A 254 -14.89 -8.25 10.27
CA TRP A 254 -15.66 -9.47 10.55
C TRP A 254 -15.54 -10.51 9.43
N GLN A 255 -14.30 -10.76 9.03
CA GLN A 255 -13.92 -11.82 8.10
C GLN A 255 -14.43 -11.63 6.65
N ASP A 256 -14.59 -10.38 6.19
CA ASP A 256 -14.85 -10.09 4.77
C ASP A 256 -13.77 -10.75 3.88
N ARG A 257 -14.21 -11.61 2.96
CA ARG A 257 -13.35 -12.44 2.10
C ARG A 257 -12.48 -11.64 1.13
N ARG A 258 -12.76 -10.35 0.91
CA ARG A 258 -11.85 -9.45 0.20
C ARG A 258 -10.50 -9.28 0.90
N PHE A 259 -10.49 -9.37 2.23
CA PHE A 259 -9.28 -9.23 3.04
C PHE A 259 -8.70 -10.56 3.52
N LEU A 260 -9.16 -11.70 2.96
CA LEU A 260 -8.75 -13.03 3.38
C LEU A 260 -7.21 -13.19 3.39
N PRO A 261 -6.60 -13.61 4.52
CA PRO A 261 -5.17 -13.94 4.57
C PRO A 261 -4.82 -15.18 3.74
N SER A 262 -3.55 -15.30 3.33
CA SER A 262 -3.05 -16.47 2.60
C SER A 262 -2.41 -17.49 3.54
N LEU A 263 -2.68 -18.78 3.31
CA LEU A 263 -2.02 -19.88 4.00
C LEU A 263 -0.52 -19.93 3.70
N LEU A 264 -0.12 -19.62 2.46
CA LEU A 264 1.30 -19.60 2.08
C LEU A 264 2.07 -18.53 2.86
N GLN A 265 1.48 -17.33 3.00
CA GLN A 265 2.08 -16.27 3.80
C GLN A 265 2.13 -16.64 5.29
N GLN A 266 1.08 -17.29 5.80
CA GLN A 266 1.03 -17.78 7.17
C GLN A 266 2.16 -18.76 7.46
N GLU A 267 2.40 -19.74 6.57
CA GLU A 267 3.47 -20.73 6.72
C GLU A 267 4.86 -20.08 6.74
N LEU A 268 5.10 -19.05 5.92
CA LEU A 268 6.36 -18.30 5.96
C LEU A 268 6.57 -17.60 7.31
N ALA A 269 5.53 -16.96 7.83
CA ALA A 269 5.58 -16.28 9.12
C ALA A 269 5.81 -17.28 10.28
N ILE A 270 5.07 -18.40 10.31
CA ILE A 270 5.21 -19.45 11.33
C ILE A 270 6.60 -20.08 11.28
N ALA A 271 7.14 -20.32 10.09
CA ALA A 271 8.46 -20.92 9.90
C ALA A 271 9.63 -19.96 10.20
N GLY A 272 9.36 -18.70 10.60
CA GLY A 272 10.40 -17.69 10.83
C GLY A 272 11.11 -17.25 9.55
N ARG A 273 10.51 -17.49 8.38
CA ARG A 273 10.98 -17.00 7.08
C ARG A 273 10.39 -15.62 6.83
N LEU A 274 10.90 -14.65 7.58
CA LEU A 274 10.35 -13.30 7.67
C LEU A 274 10.85 -12.34 6.58
N GLY A 275 11.52 -12.83 5.54
CA GLY A 275 12.04 -12.01 4.44
C GLY A 275 13.46 -11.52 4.69
N LYS A 276 13.77 -10.28 4.27
CA LYS A 276 15.13 -9.73 4.28
C LYS A 276 15.76 -9.72 5.67
N LYS A 277 14.97 -9.46 6.72
CA LYS A 277 15.45 -9.38 8.10
C LYS A 277 15.90 -10.73 8.69
N SER A 278 15.43 -11.84 8.12
CA SER A 278 15.83 -13.21 8.50
C SER A 278 16.67 -13.90 7.42
N GLY A 279 17.06 -13.18 6.36
CA GLY A 279 17.79 -13.74 5.21
C GLY A 279 16.95 -14.62 4.28
N HIS A 280 15.68 -14.87 4.59
CA HIS A 280 14.81 -15.76 3.82
C HIS A 280 13.33 -15.45 4.09
N GLY A 281 12.54 -15.28 3.02
CA GLY A 281 11.08 -15.22 3.02
C GLY A 281 10.54 -15.93 1.79
N VAL A 282 9.87 -15.21 0.89
CA VAL A 282 9.62 -15.68 -0.48
C VAL A 282 10.94 -15.91 -1.20
N TYR A 283 11.88 -14.97 -1.02
CA TYR A 283 13.21 -15.02 -1.61
C TYR A 283 14.28 -15.32 -0.58
N ARG A 284 15.43 -15.80 -1.04
CA ARG A 284 16.67 -15.80 -0.25
C ARG A 284 17.36 -14.45 -0.39
N TRP A 285 17.82 -13.90 0.73
CA TRP A 285 18.43 -12.57 0.81
C TRP A 285 19.89 -12.65 1.29
N PRO A 286 20.84 -11.93 0.64
CA PRO A 286 20.63 -11.08 -0.54
C PRO A 286 20.29 -11.91 -1.78
N VAL A 287 19.55 -11.31 -2.72
CA VAL A 287 19.25 -11.95 -4.01
C VAL A 287 20.54 -12.00 -4.83
N GLU A 288 21.10 -13.19 -5.03
CA GLU A 288 22.42 -13.37 -5.66
C GLU A 288 22.39 -13.19 -7.19
N ALA A 289 21.29 -13.58 -7.85
CA ALA A 289 21.09 -13.39 -9.29
C ALA A 289 19.61 -13.24 -9.62
N GLN A 290 19.29 -12.35 -10.57
CA GLN A 290 17.95 -12.28 -11.14
C GLN A 290 17.88 -13.24 -12.33
N PRO A 291 16.95 -14.22 -12.34
CA PRO A 291 16.80 -15.12 -13.47
C PRO A 291 16.35 -14.38 -14.73
N GLU A 292 16.70 -14.92 -15.90
CA GLU A 292 16.14 -14.45 -17.17
C GLU A 292 14.68 -14.91 -17.27
N LEU A 293 13.75 -13.96 -17.09
CA LEU A 293 12.31 -14.24 -17.03
C LEU A 293 11.61 -14.20 -18.39
N ALA A 294 12.16 -13.42 -19.32
CA ALA A 294 11.54 -13.18 -20.61
C ALA A 294 11.70 -14.39 -21.54
N LEU A 295 10.68 -14.63 -22.37
CA LEU A 295 10.80 -15.59 -23.46
C LEU A 295 11.91 -15.17 -24.43
N ALA A 296 12.66 -16.17 -24.89
CA ALA A 296 13.68 -15.99 -25.91
C ALA A 296 13.11 -15.34 -27.19
N ALA A 297 13.97 -14.64 -27.93
CA ALA A 297 13.58 -13.99 -29.18
C ALA A 297 13.02 -15.00 -30.18
N VAL A 298 11.81 -14.75 -30.66
CA VAL A 298 11.15 -15.56 -31.69
C VAL A 298 11.65 -15.11 -33.07
N PRO A 299 12.08 -16.02 -33.96
CA PRO A 299 12.53 -15.67 -35.31
C PRO A 299 11.44 -14.99 -36.14
N ALA A 300 11.83 -14.07 -37.03
CA ALA A 300 10.89 -13.30 -37.86
C ALA A 300 9.93 -14.15 -38.72
N GLN A 301 10.38 -15.32 -39.15
CA GLN A 301 9.56 -16.27 -39.92
C GLN A 301 8.37 -16.85 -39.15
N CYS A 302 8.40 -16.80 -37.81
CA CYS A 302 7.31 -17.24 -36.94
C CYS A 302 6.29 -16.11 -36.66
N GLY A 303 6.57 -14.89 -37.13
CA GLY A 303 5.66 -13.76 -37.02
C GLY A 303 4.41 -13.91 -37.90
N ALA A 304 3.33 -13.23 -37.52
CA ALA A 304 2.11 -13.18 -38.32
C ALA A 304 2.34 -12.48 -39.66
N LYS A 305 1.75 -13.03 -40.73
CA LYS A 305 1.85 -12.42 -42.07
C LYS A 305 0.83 -11.31 -42.27
N ASN A 306 -0.36 -11.49 -41.70
CA ASN A 306 -1.45 -10.53 -41.75
C ASN A 306 -1.79 -10.08 -40.33
N ILE A 307 -1.79 -8.76 -40.11
CA ILE A 307 -2.14 -8.15 -38.82
C ILE A 307 -3.32 -7.21 -39.07
N LYS A 308 -4.47 -7.50 -38.43
CA LYS A 308 -5.63 -6.62 -38.43
C LYS A 308 -5.84 -6.07 -37.02
N ARG A 309 -5.90 -4.74 -36.90
CA ARG A 309 -6.13 -4.04 -35.62
C ARG A 309 -7.49 -3.37 -35.67
N ASP A 310 -8.42 -3.87 -34.88
CA ASP A 310 -9.73 -3.27 -34.62
C ASP A 310 -9.93 -3.25 -33.08
N VAL A 311 -11.14 -3.49 -32.58
CA VAL A 311 -11.39 -3.79 -31.15
C VAL A 311 -10.57 -5.00 -30.67
N VAL A 312 -10.24 -5.93 -31.58
CA VAL A 312 -9.40 -7.10 -31.35
C VAL A 312 -8.20 -7.06 -32.30
N THR A 313 -7.04 -7.53 -31.85
CA THR A 313 -5.89 -7.72 -32.75
C THR A 313 -5.89 -9.15 -33.30
N GLU A 314 -6.00 -9.29 -34.61
CA GLU A 314 -5.92 -10.58 -35.30
C GLU A 314 -4.53 -10.76 -35.92
N LEU A 315 -3.89 -11.88 -35.63
CA LEU A 315 -2.56 -12.29 -36.07
C LEU A 315 -2.68 -13.56 -36.93
N ASP A 316 -2.90 -13.39 -38.23
CA ASP A 316 -3.43 -14.42 -39.12
C ASP A 316 -4.72 -15.07 -38.55
N ASP A 317 -4.63 -16.35 -38.13
CA ASP A 317 -5.70 -17.12 -37.53
C ASP A 317 -5.85 -16.89 -36.02
N VAL A 318 -4.82 -16.34 -35.36
CA VAL A 318 -4.76 -16.15 -33.90
C VAL A 318 -5.46 -14.87 -33.49
N LEU A 319 -6.32 -14.96 -32.48
CA LEU A 319 -6.89 -13.80 -31.80
C LEU A 319 -5.99 -13.40 -30.62
N LEU A 320 -5.52 -12.16 -30.64
CA LEU A 320 -4.77 -11.55 -29.54
C LEU A 320 -5.69 -10.57 -28.80
N LEU A 321 -6.05 -10.92 -27.57
CA LEU A 321 -7.07 -10.24 -26.77
C LEU A 321 -6.48 -9.71 -25.47
N GLU A 322 -6.77 -8.45 -25.13
CA GLU A 322 -6.49 -7.97 -23.77
C GLU A 322 -7.47 -8.64 -22.80
N THR A 323 -7.00 -9.02 -21.62
CA THR A 323 -7.83 -9.76 -20.66
C THR A 323 -9.08 -8.98 -20.23
N THR A 324 -10.21 -9.66 -20.29
CA THR A 324 -11.50 -9.21 -19.73
C THR A 324 -11.89 -10.05 -18.51
N GLY A 325 -11.01 -10.90 -17.99
CA GLY A 325 -11.31 -11.84 -16.91
C GLY A 325 -11.61 -13.27 -17.37
N GLU A 326 -11.90 -13.47 -18.65
CA GLU A 326 -12.07 -14.80 -19.25
C GLU A 326 -10.73 -15.43 -19.60
N THR A 327 -10.67 -16.76 -19.59
CA THR A 327 -9.46 -17.51 -19.96
C THR A 327 -9.29 -17.58 -21.48
N ALA A 328 -8.05 -17.70 -21.94
CA ALA A 328 -7.74 -17.89 -23.36
C ALA A 328 -8.42 -19.16 -23.90
N LEU A 329 -8.51 -20.23 -23.12
CA LEU A 329 -9.22 -21.45 -23.50
C LEU A 329 -10.72 -21.22 -23.71
N ALA A 330 -11.39 -20.51 -22.79
CA ALA A 330 -12.83 -20.23 -22.93
C ALA A 330 -13.12 -19.43 -24.20
N LEU A 331 -12.33 -18.38 -24.43
CA LEU A 331 -12.41 -17.55 -25.63
C LEU A 331 -12.07 -18.33 -26.90
N SER A 332 -11.09 -19.24 -26.84
CA SER A 332 -10.70 -20.08 -27.99
C SER A 332 -11.84 -20.98 -28.43
N VAL A 333 -12.54 -21.60 -27.47
CA VAL A 333 -13.72 -22.43 -27.73
C VAL A 333 -14.86 -21.59 -28.29
N GLN A 334 -15.13 -20.42 -27.69
CA GLN A 334 -16.20 -19.52 -28.13
C GLN A 334 -16.00 -19.03 -29.58
N HIS A 335 -14.77 -18.66 -29.93
CA HIS A 335 -14.45 -18.11 -31.25
C HIS A 335 -14.06 -19.19 -32.29
N ASN A 336 -13.90 -20.45 -31.85
CA ASN A 336 -13.39 -21.55 -32.67
C ASN A 336 -12.07 -21.19 -33.39
N ARG A 337 -11.16 -20.51 -32.67
CA ARG A 337 -9.87 -20.01 -33.18
C ARG A 337 -8.80 -20.11 -32.08
N PRO A 338 -7.51 -20.16 -32.43
CA PRO A 338 -6.43 -20.01 -31.45
C PRO A 338 -6.52 -18.64 -30.77
N VAL A 339 -6.40 -18.60 -29.45
CA VAL A 339 -6.47 -17.37 -28.66
C VAL A 339 -5.23 -17.24 -27.78
N VAL A 340 -4.66 -16.04 -27.78
CA VAL A 340 -3.68 -15.59 -26.79
C VAL A 340 -4.29 -14.41 -26.06
N VAL A 341 -4.37 -14.50 -24.74
CA VAL A 341 -4.79 -13.39 -23.89
C VAL A 341 -3.55 -12.71 -23.33
N TYR A 342 -3.54 -11.38 -23.34
CA TYR A 342 -2.45 -10.58 -22.77
C TYR A 342 -2.96 -9.61 -21.72
N ASP A 343 -2.06 -9.22 -20.81
CA ASP A 343 -2.33 -8.31 -19.72
C ASP A 343 -2.06 -6.86 -20.12
N TYR A 344 -2.20 -5.91 -19.18
CA TYR A 344 -1.93 -4.51 -19.41
C TYR A 344 -0.55 -4.28 -20.05
N ALA A 345 -0.53 -3.66 -21.22
CA ALA A 345 0.68 -3.58 -22.06
C ALA A 345 1.24 -2.15 -22.20
N ALA A 346 0.99 -1.23 -21.26
CA ALA A 346 1.59 0.11 -21.34
C ALA A 346 3.09 0.14 -20.96
N GLY A 347 3.53 -0.79 -20.10
CA GLY A 347 4.92 -0.91 -19.66
C GLY A 347 5.88 -1.56 -20.67
N GLY A 348 7.12 -1.76 -20.22
CA GLY A 348 8.16 -2.45 -20.99
C GLY A 348 8.03 -3.98 -20.98
N THR A 349 7.18 -4.51 -20.11
CA THR A 349 6.89 -5.94 -19.96
C THR A 349 5.42 -6.20 -20.24
N VAL A 350 5.12 -7.29 -20.96
CA VAL A 350 3.77 -7.79 -21.18
C VAL A 350 3.68 -9.24 -20.72
N VAL A 351 2.59 -9.57 -20.02
CA VAL A 351 2.27 -10.93 -19.59
C VAL A 351 1.26 -11.49 -20.58
N LEU A 352 1.43 -12.74 -21.00
CA LEU A 352 0.46 -13.45 -21.81
C LEU A 352 0.20 -14.88 -21.34
N ALA A 353 -0.98 -15.37 -21.71
CA ALA A 353 -1.38 -16.76 -21.61
C ALA A 353 -1.95 -17.25 -22.94
N SER A 354 -1.80 -18.52 -23.23
CA SER A 354 -2.31 -19.15 -24.45
C SER A 354 -3.33 -20.21 -24.10
N ALA A 355 -4.36 -20.34 -24.92
CA ALA A 355 -5.29 -21.46 -24.81
C ALA A 355 -4.51 -22.79 -24.91
N ALA A 356 -4.89 -23.78 -24.12
CA ALA A 356 -4.25 -25.10 -24.15
C ALA A 356 -4.37 -25.80 -25.52
N THR A 357 -5.32 -25.37 -26.35
CA THR A 357 -5.56 -25.84 -27.72
C THR A 357 -4.62 -25.20 -28.76
N ASN A 358 -3.87 -24.15 -28.41
CA ASN A 358 -2.97 -23.49 -29.34
C ASN A 358 -1.76 -24.37 -29.69
N SER A 359 -1.35 -24.34 -30.96
CA SER A 359 -0.01 -24.80 -31.34
C SER A 359 1.05 -23.80 -30.87
N GLN A 360 2.29 -24.26 -30.68
CA GLN A 360 3.40 -23.37 -30.34
C GLN A 360 3.59 -22.27 -31.41
N ALA A 361 3.43 -22.63 -32.69
CA ALA A 361 3.52 -21.67 -33.80
C ALA A 361 2.45 -20.56 -33.72
N ALA A 362 1.25 -20.87 -33.23
CA ALA A 362 0.20 -19.86 -33.00
C ALA A 362 0.60 -18.91 -31.86
N THR A 363 1.10 -19.44 -30.75
CA THR A 363 1.59 -18.62 -29.63
C THR A 363 2.79 -17.74 -30.03
N ASP A 364 3.72 -18.28 -30.83
CA ASP A 364 4.91 -17.57 -31.29
C ASP A 364 4.58 -16.30 -32.09
N LYS A 365 3.47 -16.28 -32.84
CA LYS A 365 2.99 -15.08 -33.54
C LYS A 365 2.73 -13.92 -32.57
N ALA A 366 2.06 -14.21 -31.44
CA ALA A 366 1.76 -13.21 -30.42
C ALA A 366 3.01 -12.78 -29.65
N VAL A 367 3.90 -13.72 -29.32
CA VAL A 367 5.19 -13.41 -28.68
C VAL A 367 6.02 -12.49 -29.57
N TYR A 368 6.17 -12.84 -30.84
CA TYR A 368 6.89 -12.05 -31.83
C TYR A 368 6.28 -10.65 -32.00
N PHE A 369 4.95 -10.56 -32.06
CA PHE A 369 4.23 -9.28 -32.19
C PHE A 369 4.62 -8.27 -31.11
N PHE A 370 4.76 -8.72 -29.86
CA PHE A 370 5.18 -7.85 -28.76
C PHE A 370 6.70 -7.63 -28.71
N GLN A 371 7.51 -8.64 -29.03
CA GLN A 371 8.97 -8.49 -29.08
C GLN A 371 9.40 -7.44 -30.12
N GLN A 372 8.73 -7.37 -31.27
CA GLN A 372 9.00 -6.32 -32.29
C GLN A 372 8.63 -4.90 -31.83
N GLN A 373 7.87 -4.77 -30.76
CA GLN A 373 7.57 -3.49 -30.10
C GLN A 373 8.54 -3.18 -28.96
N GLY A 374 9.61 -3.98 -28.82
CA GLY A 374 10.60 -3.84 -27.75
C GLY A 374 10.12 -4.32 -26.39
N LYS A 375 9.00 -5.06 -26.31
CA LYS A 375 8.47 -5.55 -25.04
C LYS A 375 9.14 -6.85 -24.63
N LYS A 376 9.42 -6.96 -23.32
CA LYS A 376 9.73 -8.24 -22.67
C LYS A 376 8.43 -9.04 -22.53
N VAL A 377 8.43 -10.28 -22.98
CA VAL A 377 7.24 -11.14 -22.95
C VAL A 377 7.40 -12.18 -21.86
N LEU A 378 6.49 -12.19 -20.89
CA LEU A 378 6.39 -13.21 -19.86
C LEU A 378 5.20 -14.11 -20.17
N ARG A 379 5.39 -15.44 -20.05
CA ARG A 379 4.31 -16.41 -20.19
C ARG A 379 3.95 -16.97 -18.82
N ILE A 380 2.65 -17.02 -18.55
CA ILE A 380 2.09 -17.59 -17.32
C ILE A 380 1.02 -18.63 -17.65
N ALA A 381 0.45 -19.26 -16.62
CA ALA A 381 -0.74 -20.10 -16.76
C ALA A 381 -1.94 -19.30 -17.30
N ASP A 382 -2.90 -19.99 -17.92
CA ASP A 382 -4.15 -19.41 -18.41
C ASP A 382 -5.07 -19.05 -17.23
N TYR A 383 -4.82 -17.86 -16.66
CA TYR A 383 -5.37 -17.41 -15.39
C TYR A 383 -6.40 -16.28 -15.60
N PRO A 384 -7.63 -16.40 -15.07
CA PRO A 384 -8.66 -15.36 -15.17
C PRO A 384 -8.15 -13.99 -14.74
N GLY A 385 -8.21 -13.01 -15.64
CA GLY A 385 -7.79 -11.62 -15.37
C GLY A 385 -6.27 -11.38 -15.33
N LEU A 386 -5.47 -12.43 -15.52
CA LEU A 386 -4.00 -12.40 -15.44
C LEU A 386 -3.51 -11.74 -14.13
N LEU A 387 -2.51 -10.86 -14.17
CA LEU A 387 -1.84 -10.36 -12.97
C LEU A 387 -2.07 -8.86 -12.73
N VAL A 388 -1.76 -8.01 -13.72
CA VAL A 388 -1.80 -6.55 -13.61
C VAL A 388 -3.24 -6.05 -13.58
N TRP A 389 -4.04 -6.38 -14.61
CA TRP A 389 -5.45 -5.97 -14.68
C TRP A 389 -6.25 -6.43 -13.46
N ARG A 390 -6.13 -7.71 -13.09
CA ARG A 390 -6.77 -8.28 -11.90
C ARG A 390 -6.43 -7.52 -10.63
N THR A 391 -5.15 -7.22 -10.41
CA THR A 391 -4.69 -6.51 -9.21
C THR A 391 -5.17 -5.06 -9.20
N VAL A 392 -4.97 -4.33 -10.30
CA VAL A 392 -5.36 -2.90 -10.40
C VAL A 392 -6.87 -2.72 -10.30
N ALA A 393 -7.66 -3.62 -10.90
CA ALA A 393 -9.12 -3.58 -10.79
C ALA A 393 -9.59 -3.79 -9.35
N MET A 394 -8.98 -4.72 -8.61
CA MET A 394 -9.29 -4.92 -7.20
C MET A 394 -8.87 -3.73 -6.33
N LEU A 395 -7.74 -3.07 -6.63
CA LEU A 395 -7.31 -1.83 -5.96
C LEU A 395 -8.31 -0.69 -6.21
N ALA A 396 -8.72 -0.48 -7.47
CA ALA A 396 -9.71 0.53 -7.82
C ALA A 396 -11.07 0.25 -7.16
N ASN A 397 -11.50 -1.02 -7.12
CA ASN A 397 -12.75 -1.42 -6.48
C ASN A 397 -12.72 -1.18 -4.96
N GLU A 398 -11.61 -1.48 -4.28
CA GLU A 398 -11.46 -1.22 -2.85
C GLU A 398 -11.37 0.28 -2.53
N ALA A 399 -10.73 1.06 -3.39
CA ALA A 399 -10.70 2.52 -3.29
C ALA A 399 -12.10 3.14 -3.45
N LEU A 400 -12.89 2.66 -4.42
CA LEU A 400 -14.28 3.08 -4.58
C LEU A 400 -15.17 2.67 -3.41
N ASP A 401 -14.93 1.50 -2.81
CA ASP A 401 -15.66 1.09 -1.61
C ASP A 401 -15.33 1.97 -0.39
N ALA A 402 -14.05 2.33 -0.21
CA ALA A 402 -13.63 3.27 0.81
C ALA A 402 -14.24 4.67 0.61
N LEU A 403 -14.28 5.16 -0.63
CA LEU A 403 -14.94 6.42 -0.99
C LEU A 403 -16.45 6.35 -0.70
N GLN A 404 -17.12 5.29 -1.16
CA GLN A 404 -18.56 5.11 -0.98
C GLN A 404 -18.97 5.08 0.49
N LYS A 405 -18.14 4.49 1.34
CA LYS A 405 -18.37 4.42 2.80
C LYS A 405 -17.96 5.71 3.54
N GLY A 406 -17.50 6.72 2.82
CA GLY A 406 -17.10 8.01 3.39
C GLY A 406 -15.89 7.88 4.32
N VAL A 407 -14.95 6.98 4.02
CA VAL A 407 -13.69 6.84 4.77
C VAL A 407 -12.83 8.08 4.58
N ALA A 408 -12.69 8.54 3.34
CA ALA A 408 -11.91 9.70 2.92
C ALA A 408 -12.44 10.23 1.57
N SER A 409 -11.96 11.41 1.16
CA SER A 409 -12.26 11.96 -0.17
C SER A 409 -11.52 11.20 -1.27
N ALA A 410 -11.97 11.32 -2.52
CA ALA A 410 -11.30 10.68 -3.66
C ALA A 410 -9.84 11.17 -3.80
N GLU A 411 -9.62 12.46 -3.64
CA GLU A 411 -8.28 13.08 -3.70
C GLU A 411 -7.36 12.58 -2.58
N ASP A 412 -7.88 12.45 -1.35
CA ASP A 412 -7.11 11.94 -0.21
C ASP A 412 -6.76 10.46 -0.40
N ILE A 413 -7.68 9.64 -0.94
CA ILE A 413 -7.40 8.24 -1.26
C ILE A 413 -6.29 8.12 -2.30
N ASP A 414 -6.38 8.88 -3.40
CA ASP A 414 -5.38 8.85 -4.45
C ASP A 414 -4.02 9.39 -3.99
N THR A 415 -4.02 10.43 -3.14
CA THR A 415 -2.81 10.98 -2.52
C THR A 415 -2.18 9.99 -1.56
N ALA A 416 -2.99 9.32 -0.74
CA ALA A 416 -2.54 8.32 0.21
C ALA A 416 -1.82 7.16 -0.49
N MET A 417 -2.38 6.62 -1.57
CA MET A 417 -1.75 5.50 -2.27
C MET A 417 -0.46 5.91 -3.00
N ARG A 418 -0.41 7.11 -3.58
CA ARG A 418 0.80 7.63 -4.24
C ARG A 418 1.93 7.93 -3.26
N LEU A 419 1.64 8.41 -2.05
CA LEU A 419 2.68 8.86 -1.11
C LEU A 419 2.98 7.85 0.01
N GLY A 420 2.02 7.00 0.38
CA GLY A 420 2.16 6.01 1.44
C GLY A 420 2.79 4.71 0.96
N VAL A 421 2.49 4.29 -0.26
CA VAL A 421 3.01 3.04 -0.87
C VAL A 421 3.60 3.24 -2.26
N ASN A 422 3.79 4.49 -2.70
CA ASN A 422 4.45 4.84 -3.96
C ASN A 422 3.78 4.22 -5.20
N TYR A 423 2.45 4.08 -5.20
CA TYR A 423 1.75 3.64 -6.41
C TYR A 423 1.96 4.66 -7.55
N PRO A 424 2.09 4.19 -8.81
CA PRO A 424 2.34 5.07 -9.95
C PRO A 424 1.17 6.06 -10.17
N HIS A 425 -0.04 5.61 -9.86
CA HIS A 425 -1.27 6.39 -9.92
C HIS A 425 -2.11 6.18 -8.67
N GLY A 426 -2.93 7.17 -8.32
CA GLY A 426 -4.00 6.95 -7.36
C GLY A 426 -5.04 5.99 -7.95
N PRO A 427 -5.54 4.99 -7.19
CA PRO A 427 -6.39 3.93 -7.73
C PRO A 427 -7.72 4.42 -8.32
N ILE A 428 -8.26 5.56 -7.86
CA ILE A 428 -9.49 6.12 -8.42
C ILE A 428 -9.18 6.75 -9.78
N ALA A 429 -8.22 7.68 -9.85
CA ALA A 429 -7.77 8.27 -11.12
C ALA A 429 -7.26 7.21 -12.13
N TRP A 430 -6.64 6.13 -11.63
CA TRP A 430 -6.21 5.03 -12.48
C TRP A 430 -7.39 4.28 -13.08
N GLY A 431 -8.42 3.98 -12.27
CA GLY A 431 -9.66 3.39 -12.76
C GLY A 431 -10.39 4.26 -13.80
N GLU A 432 -10.39 5.59 -13.63
CA GLU A 432 -10.92 6.54 -14.63
C GLU A 432 -10.17 6.46 -15.95
N THR A 433 -8.83 6.38 -15.90
CA THR A 433 -7.99 6.28 -17.08
C THR A 433 -8.17 4.94 -17.80
N LEU A 434 -8.41 3.86 -17.05
CA LEU A 434 -8.60 2.51 -17.58
C LEU A 434 -10.02 2.30 -18.13
N GLY A 435 -11.00 3.08 -17.69
CA GLY A 435 -12.41 3.00 -18.05
C GLY A 435 -13.20 2.13 -17.06
N TRP A 436 -14.23 2.70 -16.44
CA TRP A 436 -15.02 2.03 -15.41
C TRP A 436 -15.83 0.84 -15.94
N GLY A 437 -16.34 0.93 -17.18
CA GLY A 437 -17.02 -0.19 -17.83
C GLY A 437 -16.12 -1.41 -18.02
N ARG A 438 -14.83 -1.18 -18.25
CA ARG A 438 -13.82 -2.25 -18.41
C ARG A 438 -13.48 -2.89 -17.07
N VAL A 439 -13.24 -2.07 -16.03
CA VAL A 439 -13.01 -2.54 -14.66
C VAL A 439 -14.20 -3.35 -14.15
N LEU A 440 -15.43 -2.87 -14.38
CA LEU A 440 -16.66 -3.57 -14.01
C LEU A 440 -16.74 -4.94 -14.68
N ARG A 441 -16.60 -4.99 -16.01
CA ARG A 441 -16.68 -6.25 -16.78
C ARG A 441 -15.66 -7.28 -16.31
N LEU A 442 -14.43 -6.84 -16.06
CA LEU A 442 -13.37 -7.70 -15.55
C LEU A 442 -13.75 -8.33 -14.20
N LEU A 443 -14.21 -7.53 -13.25
CA LEU A 443 -14.57 -8.02 -11.92
C LEU A 443 -15.82 -8.91 -11.95
N GLU A 444 -16.79 -8.64 -12.83
CA GLU A 444 -17.95 -9.52 -13.03
C GLU A 444 -17.54 -10.88 -13.60
N ASN A 445 -16.64 -10.91 -14.59
CA ASN A 445 -16.10 -12.16 -15.13
C ASN A 445 -15.30 -12.95 -14.08
N LEU A 446 -14.49 -12.27 -13.25
CA LEU A 446 -13.80 -12.91 -12.13
C LEU A 446 -14.80 -13.44 -11.08
N GLN A 447 -15.82 -12.66 -10.74
CA GLN A 447 -16.87 -13.07 -9.81
C GLN A 447 -17.63 -14.29 -10.33
N GLN A 448 -17.95 -14.33 -11.62
CA GLN A 448 -18.61 -15.48 -12.25
C GLN A 448 -17.71 -16.71 -12.28
N HIS A 449 -16.43 -16.55 -12.63
CA HIS A 449 -15.48 -17.66 -12.71
C HIS A 449 -15.27 -18.34 -11.35
N TYR A 450 -15.02 -17.54 -10.30
CA TYR A 450 -14.70 -18.06 -8.97
C TYR A 450 -15.94 -18.33 -8.11
N GLY A 451 -17.09 -17.75 -8.44
CA GLY A 451 -18.29 -17.82 -7.59
C GLY A 451 -18.10 -17.14 -6.23
N GLU A 452 -17.16 -16.21 -6.12
CA GLU A 452 -16.73 -15.63 -4.85
C GLU A 452 -17.21 -14.20 -4.65
N GLU A 453 -17.71 -13.90 -3.44
CA GLU A 453 -17.97 -12.53 -2.99
C GLU A 453 -16.67 -11.70 -2.86
N ARG A 454 -15.50 -12.32 -2.99
CA ARG A 454 -14.24 -11.56 -3.06
C ARG A 454 -14.25 -10.56 -4.23
N TYR A 455 -14.70 -10.99 -5.40
CA TYR A 455 -14.61 -10.20 -6.63
C TYR A 455 -15.84 -9.32 -6.91
N ARG A 456 -16.83 -9.22 -5.99
CA ARG A 456 -18.06 -8.43 -6.24
C ARG A 456 -17.76 -7.00 -6.68
N PRO A 457 -18.51 -6.51 -7.69
CA PRO A 457 -18.82 -5.11 -7.92
C PRO A 457 -18.96 -4.24 -6.67
N SER A 458 -18.15 -3.22 -6.36
CA SER A 458 -18.67 -2.19 -5.43
C SER A 458 -19.86 -1.47 -6.08
N ALA A 459 -20.82 -1.02 -5.27
CA ALA A 459 -21.99 -0.34 -5.82
C ALA A 459 -21.60 0.97 -6.54
N LEU A 460 -20.61 1.70 -6.01
CA LEU A 460 -20.09 2.90 -6.66
C LEU A 460 -19.37 2.62 -7.99
N LEU A 461 -18.71 1.47 -8.15
CA LEU A 461 -18.15 1.06 -9.45
C LEU A 461 -19.26 0.87 -10.50
N ARG A 462 -20.36 0.22 -10.13
CA ARG A 462 -21.52 0.04 -11.02
C ARG A 462 -22.11 1.38 -11.43
N GLU A 463 -22.26 2.30 -10.49
CA GLU A 463 -22.75 3.66 -10.75
C GLU A 463 -21.82 4.42 -11.72
N LYS A 464 -20.51 4.42 -11.47
CA LYS A 464 -19.53 5.09 -12.34
C LYS A 464 -19.52 4.52 -13.76
N ALA A 465 -19.57 3.19 -13.90
CA ALA A 465 -19.67 2.55 -15.22
C ALA A 465 -20.96 2.92 -15.97
N LEU A 466 -22.10 3.02 -15.27
CA LEU A 466 -23.36 3.46 -15.87
C LEU A 466 -23.32 4.92 -16.36
N LEU A 467 -22.62 5.80 -15.64
CA LEU A 467 -22.44 7.19 -16.05
C LEU A 467 -21.53 7.31 -17.27
N GLU A 468 -20.42 6.55 -17.29
CA GLU A 468 -19.48 6.51 -18.42
C GLU A 468 -20.18 6.12 -19.73
N MET A 469 -21.01 5.06 -19.71
CA MET A 469 -21.79 4.62 -20.89
C MET A 469 -22.83 5.62 -21.39
N ARG A 470 -23.21 6.64 -20.62
CA ARG A 470 -24.12 7.71 -21.06
C ARG A 470 -23.39 8.89 -21.70
N HIS A 471 -22.07 8.94 -21.55
CA HIS A 471 -21.20 9.99 -22.08
C HIS A 471 -20.45 9.56 -23.34
N GLU A 472 -20.41 8.26 -23.64
CA GLU A 472 -20.08 7.67 -24.95
C GLU A 472 -21.30 7.65 -25.88
#